data_AF-A0A1V6F1E3-F1
#
_entry.id   AF-A0A1V6F1E3-F1
#
_cell.length_a   1.000
_cell.length_b   1.000
_cell.length_c   1.000
_cell.angle_alpha   90.00
_cell.angle_beta   90.00
_cell.angle_gamma   90.00
#
_symmetry.space_group_name_H-M   'P 1'
#
loop_
_entity.id
_entity.type
_entity.pdbx_description
1 polymer ?
#
loop_
_entity_poly.entity_id
_entity_poly.type
_entity_poly.pdbx_seq_one_letter_code
_entity_poly.pdbx_strand_id
1 'polypeptide(L)'
;MLNTNAQVIFLLTYQFMREGEKPLTAQEYSNLSRKIKQAGLEGPQSLLNMSSDKLAVILKIEKETADRICNLLNKGGAASLYLERYLTQDIRIMTRTDVDYPLRFITNLSDYAPPYICYVGNQELLYNLDSTYIISASDVMRIPLPKIFNDIQNTVFILDSIQAVNQLGKSELYWNKCIIISSLGLAKLIRYPFLRDQIKSGNCLILSPNTLEGTISNFPSLYLCSMALAISSQSVVSIYEKNFQFLHNFTQIFNNPYYQSRLEVTKIPIASNNILFYGIKYMKNNNKFNNQLSNSGTIYTIGHSNHTIEKFLELLQKHYIQVLVDVRSVPNSSYSPQFNKDELKYALQEKEIEYKYLGLNLGGRPTNKKVLNSEGKIIRELIEKEDSYQKGIEELLALIVNDKKVAIMCSEEDPHHCHRGYIVTNTLLEKGVQVLHIRGDGELNDFGLLNSPSDQMEIPL
;
A
#
# COMPACT_ATOMS: atom_id res chain seq x y z
N MET A 1 -20.66 4.05 0.39
CA MET A 1 -20.72 3.47 -0.98
C MET A 1 -19.30 3.46 -1.54
N LEU A 2 -18.96 2.52 -2.43
CA LEU A 2 -17.67 2.56 -3.12
C LEU A 2 -17.57 3.81 -3.99
N ASN A 3 -16.41 4.47 -4.02
CA ASN A 3 -16.15 5.56 -4.94
C ASN A 3 -16.15 5.06 -6.40
N THR A 4 -16.29 5.97 -7.37
CA THR A 4 -16.43 5.64 -8.80
C THR A 4 -15.22 4.86 -9.35
N ASN A 5 -14.01 5.19 -8.90
CA ASN A 5 -12.80 4.45 -9.29
C ASN A 5 -12.86 3.00 -8.82
N ALA A 6 -13.16 2.78 -7.53
CA ALA A 6 -13.31 1.45 -6.94
C ALA A 6 -14.41 0.64 -7.64
N GLN A 7 -15.54 1.27 -8.00
CA GLN A 7 -16.59 0.63 -8.79
C GLN A 7 -16.09 0.17 -10.16
N VAL A 8 -15.33 1.00 -10.88
CA VAL A 8 -14.74 0.61 -12.17
C VAL A 8 -13.74 -0.53 -12.01
N ILE A 9 -12.86 -0.48 -11.00
CA ILE A 9 -11.91 -1.56 -10.73
C ILE A 9 -12.66 -2.88 -10.53
N PHE A 10 -13.70 -2.84 -9.70
CA PHE A 10 -14.53 -3.99 -9.42
C PHE A 10 -15.22 -4.51 -10.70
N LEU A 11 -15.85 -3.63 -11.48
CA LEU A 11 -16.50 -3.99 -12.75
C LEU A 11 -15.55 -4.69 -13.73
N LEU A 12 -14.32 -4.20 -13.83
CA LEU A 12 -13.32 -4.73 -14.74
C LEU A 12 -12.75 -6.07 -14.29
N THR A 13 -12.75 -6.38 -12.99
CA THR A 13 -11.98 -7.50 -12.42
C THR A 13 -12.84 -8.55 -11.71
N TYR A 14 -14.14 -8.28 -11.54
CA TYR A 14 -15.08 -9.17 -10.89
C TYR A 14 -15.88 -10.02 -11.89
N GLN A 15 -16.04 -11.32 -11.59
CA GLN A 15 -16.88 -12.23 -12.36
C GLN A 15 -18.33 -12.19 -11.86
N PHE A 16 -19.21 -11.45 -12.56
CA PHE A 16 -20.63 -11.36 -12.19
C PHE A 16 -21.46 -12.58 -12.56
N MET A 17 -21.17 -13.23 -13.69
CA MET A 17 -21.95 -14.34 -14.24
C MET A 17 -21.04 -15.50 -14.64
N ARG A 18 -21.53 -16.74 -14.64
CA ARG A 18 -20.74 -17.91 -15.09
C ARG A 18 -20.42 -17.86 -16.59
N GLU A 19 -21.31 -17.27 -17.37
CA GLU A 19 -21.15 -17.05 -18.82
C GLU A 19 -21.06 -15.55 -19.11
N GLY A 20 -20.13 -15.16 -19.99
CA GLY A 20 -19.92 -13.77 -20.43
C GLY A 20 -18.46 -13.36 -20.50
N GLU A 21 -18.22 -12.07 -20.79
CA GLU A 21 -16.88 -11.49 -20.94
C GLU A 21 -16.00 -11.77 -19.72
N LYS A 22 -14.78 -12.27 -19.96
CA LYS A 22 -13.83 -12.64 -18.91
C LYS A 22 -13.28 -11.39 -18.21
N PRO A 23 -13.34 -11.28 -16.88
CA PRO A 23 -12.76 -10.16 -16.14
C PRO A 23 -11.25 -10.07 -16.33
N LEU A 24 -10.70 -8.87 -16.16
CA LEU A 24 -9.28 -8.64 -16.17
C LEU A 24 -8.61 -9.33 -14.98
N THR A 25 -7.49 -9.99 -15.25
CA THR A 25 -6.57 -10.49 -14.22
C THR A 25 -5.88 -9.32 -13.51
N ALA A 26 -5.23 -9.59 -12.37
CA ALA A 26 -4.44 -8.59 -11.65
C ALA A 26 -3.37 -7.92 -12.54
N GLN A 27 -2.72 -8.70 -13.40
CA GLN A 27 -1.67 -8.21 -14.31
C GLN A 27 -2.25 -7.39 -15.46
N GLU A 28 -3.35 -7.85 -16.07
CA GLU A 28 -4.07 -7.11 -17.11
C GLU A 28 -4.56 -5.76 -16.56
N TYR A 29 -5.14 -5.76 -15.36
CA TYR A 29 -5.55 -4.53 -14.68
C TYR A 29 -4.35 -3.64 -14.34
N SER A 30 -3.22 -4.19 -13.88
CA SER A 30 -2.01 -3.40 -13.60
C SER A 30 -1.44 -2.74 -14.86
N ASN A 31 -1.46 -3.43 -16.00
CA ASN A 31 -1.10 -2.86 -17.29
C ASN A 31 -2.08 -1.75 -17.72
N LEU A 32 -3.39 -2.00 -17.58
CA LEU A 32 -4.43 -1.01 -17.84
C LEU A 32 -4.26 0.24 -16.97
N SER A 33 -4.03 0.07 -15.66
CA SER A 33 -3.76 1.15 -14.70
C SER A 33 -2.56 1.99 -15.13
N ARG A 34 -1.46 1.36 -15.58
CA ARG A 34 -0.31 2.06 -16.16
C ARG A 34 -0.69 2.84 -17.42
N LYS A 35 -1.51 2.28 -18.30
CA LYS A 35 -1.96 2.95 -19.53
C LYS A 35 -2.90 4.13 -19.28
N ILE A 36 -3.82 4.00 -18.32
CA ILE A 36 -4.68 5.10 -17.83
C ILE A 36 -3.79 6.26 -17.37
N LYS A 37 -2.78 5.96 -16.54
CA LYS A 37 -1.82 6.94 -16.05
C LYS A 37 -0.98 7.57 -17.17
N GLN A 38 -0.47 6.76 -18.10
CA GLN A 38 0.30 7.24 -19.27
C GLN A 38 -0.53 8.12 -20.21
N ALA A 39 -1.84 7.89 -20.28
CA ALA A 39 -2.77 8.72 -21.03
C ALA A 39 -3.15 10.03 -20.31
N GLY A 40 -2.66 10.26 -19.09
CA GLY A 40 -2.95 11.45 -18.31
C GLY A 40 -4.40 11.51 -17.79
N LEU A 41 -5.06 10.36 -17.67
CA LEU A 41 -6.42 10.27 -17.13
C LEU A 41 -6.38 10.29 -15.60
N GLU A 42 -7.40 10.89 -14.97
CA GLU A 42 -7.51 11.02 -13.51
C GLU A 42 -7.62 9.67 -12.78
N GLY A 43 -8.08 8.63 -13.48
CA GLY A 43 -8.20 7.30 -12.90
C GLY A 43 -9.11 6.37 -13.70
N PRO A 44 -9.37 5.15 -13.19
CA PRO A 44 -10.26 4.18 -13.83
C PRO A 44 -11.65 4.74 -14.18
N GLN A 45 -12.19 5.66 -13.39
CA GLN A 45 -13.47 6.33 -13.66
C GLN A 45 -13.52 7.01 -15.03
N SER A 46 -12.37 7.49 -15.53
CA SER A 46 -12.28 8.17 -16.83
C SER A 46 -12.68 7.26 -17.99
N LEU A 47 -12.64 5.93 -17.81
CA LEU A 47 -13.01 4.98 -18.85
C LEU A 47 -14.52 4.89 -19.07
N LEU A 48 -15.32 5.35 -18.11
CA LEU A 48 -16.78 5.33 -18.21
C LEU A 48 -17.25 6.17 -19.40
N ASN A 49 -18.25 5.66 -20.11
CA ASN A 49 -18.86 6.31 -21.28
C ASN A 49 -17.92 6.54 -22.48
N MET A 50 -16.69 6.00 -22.47
CA MET A 50 -15.84 6.00 -23.65
C MET A 50 -16.24 4.87 -24.60
N SER A 51 -16.30 5.18 -25.90
CA SER A 51 -16.43 4.13 -26.92
C SER A 51 -15.14 3.31 -27.01
N SER A 52 -15.26 2.06 -27.44
CA SER A 52 -14.10 1.19 -27.62
C SER A 52 -13.05 1.78 -28.59
N ASP A 53 -13.47 2.46 -29.66
CA ASP A 53 -12.53 3.14 -30.57
C ASP A 53 -11.72 4.23 -29.85
N LYS A 54 -12.40 5.03 -29.01
CA LYS A 54 -11.75 6.07 -28.23
C LYS A 54 -10.78 5.49 -27.20
N LEU A 55 -11.18 4.40 -26.53
CA LEU A 55 -10.31 3.68 -25.59
C LEU A 55 -9.06 3.11 -26.27
N ALA A 56 -9.22 2.47 -27.43
CA ALA A 56 -8.11 1.89 -28.19
C ALA A 56 -7.06 2.96 -28.54
N VAL A 57 -7.51 4.13 -28.99
CA VAL A 57 -6.63 5.26 -29.34
C VAL A 57 -5.96 5.87 -28.11
N ILE A 58 -6.73 6.24 -27.08
CA ILE A 58 -6.22 6.95 -25.90
C ILE A 58 -5.24 6.07 -25.10
N LEU A 59 -5.59 4.82 -24.86
CA LEU A 59 -4.80 3.89 -24.06
C LEU A 59 -3.74 3.13 -24.88
N LYS A 60 -3.72 3.34 -26.20
CA LYS A 60 -2.85 2.64 -27.16
C LYS A 60 -2.94 1.11 -26.95
N ILE A 61 -4.16 0.58 -26.99
CA ILE A 61 -4.45 -0.85 -26.81
C ILE A 61 -5.11 -1.41 -28.06
N GLU A 62 -5.04 -2.73 -28.21
CA GLU A 62 -5.73 -3.44 -29.29
C GLU A 62 -7.25 -3.27 -29.17
N LYS A 63 -7.91 -3.23 -30.32
CA LYS A 63 -9.36 -3.03 -30.43
C LYS A 63 -10.14 -4.09 -29.63
N GLU A 64 -9.72 -5.35 -29.71
CA GLU A 64 -10.31 -6.46 -28.95
C GLU A 64 -10.24 -6.22 -27.42
N THR A 65 -9.12 -5.71 -26.92
CA THR A 65 -8.98 -5.37 -25.50
C THR A 65 -9.88 -4.21 -25.10
N ALA A 66 -10.02 -3.20 -25.96
CA ALA A 66 -10.92 -2.08 -25.74
C ALA A 66 -12.39 -2.50 -25.73
N ASP A 67 -12.80 -3.39 -26.66
CA ASP A 67 -14.14 -3.97 -26.71
C ASP A 67 -14.45 -4.74 -25.41
N ARG A 68 -13.52 -5.59 -24.97
CA ARG A 68 -13.62 -6.31 -23.69
C ARG A 68 -13.79 -5.38 -22.50
N ILE A 69 -13.02 -4.29 -22.42
CA ILE A 69 -13.14 -3.28 -21.36
C ILE A 69 -14.54 -2.62 -21.39
N CYS A 70 -15.01 -2.16 -22.55
CA CYS A 70 -16.35 -1.59 -22.68
C CYS A 70 -17.45 -2.57 -22.25
N ASN A 71 -17.36 -3.84 -22.69
CA ASN A 71 -18.31 -4.89 -22.34
C ASN A 71 -18.35 -5.15 -20.83
N LEU A 72 -17.21 -5.08 -20.14
CA LEU A 72 -17.14 -5.21 -18.68
C LEU A 72 -17.74 -4.00 -17.96
N LEU A 73 -17.46 -2.78 -18.42
CA LEU A 73 -17.99 -1.54 -17.83
C LEU A 73 -19.52 -1.41 -17.98
N ASN A 74 -20.07 -1.91 -19.09
CA ASN A 74 -21.52 -1.89 -19.35
C ASN A 74 -22.33 -2.81 -18.41
N LYS A 75 -21.67 -3.58 -17.53
CA LYS A 75 -22.31 -4.43 -16.50
C LYS A 75 -22.68 -3.67 -15.21
N GLY A 76 -22.60 -2.33 -15.20
CA GLY A 76 -22.86 -1.46 -14.04
C GLY A 76 -24.11 -1.82 -13.24
N GLY A 77 -25.25 -2.00 -13.90
CA GLY A 77 -26.51 -2.33 -13.23
C GLY A 77 -26.50 -3.67 -12.48
N ALA A 78 -25.81 -4.69 -13.01
CA ALA A 78 -25.62 -5.94 -12.28
C ALA A 78 -24.70 -5.74 -11.08
N ALA A 79 -23.60 -4.99 -11.23
CA ALA A 79 -22.64 -4.77 -10.17
C ALA A 79 -23.22 -4.07 -8.94
N SER A 80 -24.10 -3.07 -9.12
CA SER A 80 -24.79 -2.38 -8.02
C SER A 80 -25.56 -3.36 -7.13
N LEU A 81 -26.29 -4.33 -7.71
CA LEU A 81 -27.02 -5.35 -6.95
C LEU A 81 -26.09 -6.26 -6.15
N TYR A 82 -24.93 -6.63 -6.70
CA TYR A 82 -23.95 -7.44 -5.97
C TYR A 82 -23.33 -6.65 -4.81
N LEU A 83 -22.91 -5.41 -5.06
CA LEU A 83 -22.31 -4.53 -4.04
C LEU A 83 -23.27 -4.29 -2.87
N GLU A 84 -24.55 -4.07 -3.14
CA GLU A 84 -25.57 -3.99 -2.08
C GLU A 84 -25.66 -5.29 -1.27
N ARG A 85 -25.69 -6.46 -1.92
CA ARG A 85 -25.71 -7.76 -1.22
C ARG A 85 -24.50 -7.94 -0.30
N TYR A 86 -23.30 -7.51 -0.71
CA TYR A 86 -22.11 -7.55 0.13
C TYR A 86 -22.26 -6.73 1.41
N LEU A 87 -22.70 -5.47 1.26
CA LEU A 87 -22.83 -4.53 2.36
C LEU A 87 -23.85 -5.00 3.41
N THR A 88 -24.93 -5.68 2.98
CA THR A 88 -25.93 -6.22 3.93
C THR A 88 -25.42 -7.36 4.83
N GLN A 89 -24.24 -7.93 4.54
CA GLN A 89 -23.67 -9.07 5.27
C GLN A 89 -22.40 -8.70 6.06
N ASP A 90 -22.16 -7.41 6.30
CA ASP A 90 -20.91 -6.87 6.87
C ASP A 90 -19.64 -7.24 6.07
N ILE A 91 -19.81 -7.68 4.82
CA ILE A 91 -18.69 -7.93 3.93
C ILE A 91 -18.34 -6.62 3.23
N ARG A 92 -17.10 -6.19 3.41
CA ARG A 92 -16.57 -4.96 2.83
C ARG A 92 -15.65 -5.29 1.66
N ILE A 93 -15.45 -4.30 0.80
CA ILE A 93 -14.56 -4.40 -0.36
C ILE A 93 -13.60 -3.22 -0.28
N MET A 94 -12.33 -3.52 -0.49
CA MET A 94 -11.27 -2.53 -0.69
C MET A 94 -10.63 -2.76 -2.05
N THR A 95 -10.23 -1.68 -2.70
CA THR A 95 -9.61 -1.65 -4.03
C THR A 95 -8.30 -0.89 -3.97
N ARG A 96 -7.43 -1.05 -4.98
CA ARG A 96 -6.12 -0.37 -5.01
C ARG A 96 -6.16 1.16 -4.96
N THR A 97 -7.33 1.77 -5.13
CA THR A 97 -7.53 3.22 -5.03
C THR A 97 -8.04 3.66 -3.66
N ASP A 98 -8.42 2.72 -2.79
CA ASP A 98 -8.90 3.03 -1.44
C ASP A 98 -7.70 3.24 -0.51
N VAL A 99 -7.81 4.23 0.38
CA VAL A 99 -6.74 4.63 1.31
C VAL A 99 -6.31 3.46 2.19
N ASP A 100 -7.26 2.64 2.62
CA ASP A 100 -6.99 1.55 3.56
C ASP A 100 -6.59 0.23 2.88
N TYR A 101 -6.36 0.25 1.56
CA TYR A 101 -5.85 -0.92 0.85
C TYR A 101 -4.41 -1.25 1.30
N PRO A 102 -4.07 -2.50 1.62
CA PRO A 102 -2.76 -2.83 2.16
C PRO A 102 -1.63 -2.55 1.15
N LEU A 103 -0.86 -1.48 1.41
CA LEU A 103 0.25 -1.06 0.55
C LEU A 103 1.27 -2.18 0.34
N ARG A 104 1.45 -3.06 1.34
CA ARG A 104 2.34 -4.22 1.23
C ARG A 104 1.96 -5.15 0.07
N PHE A 105 0.68 -5.27 -0.29
CA PHE A 105 0.31 -6.00 -1.50
C PHE A 105 0.84 -5.32 -2.77
N ILE A 106 0.74 -4.00 -2.85
CA ILE A 106 1.25 -3.23 -4.00
C ILE A 106 2.77 -3.37 -4.09
N THR A 107 3.49 -3.18 -2.98
CA THR A 107 4.97 -3.19 -2.97
C THR A 107 5.53 -4.59 -3.22
N ASN A 108 4.94 -5.61 -2.61
CA ASN A 108 5.47 -6.97 -2.61
C ASN A 108 5.00 -7.79 -3.82
N LEU A 109 3.76 -7.58 -4.28
CA LEU A 109 3.18 -8.31 -5.43
C LEU A 109 3.24 -7.52 -6.74
N SER A 110 3.44 -6.20 -6.72
CA SER A 110 3.57 -5.37 -7.93
C SER A 110 2.39 -5.58 -8.90
N ASP A 111 2.65 -6.01 -10.14
CA ASP A 111 1.62 -6.32 -11.15
C ASP A 111 0.66 -7.45 -10.72
N TYR A 112 1.03 -8.25 -9.71
CA TYR A 112 0.20 -9.32 -9.14
C TYR A 112 -0.61 -8.87 -7.93
N ALA A 113 -0.58 -7.59 -7.55
CA ALA A 113 -1.39 -7.09 -6.44
C ALA A 113 -2.90 -7.23 -6.76
N PRO A 114 -3.72 -7.77 -5.83
CA PRO A 114 -5.16 -7.90 -6.05
C PRO A 114 -5.81 -6.56 -6.40
N PRO A 115 -6.53 -6.42 -7.54
CA PRO A 115 -7.21 -5.17 -7.86
C PRO A 115 -8.24 -4.77 -6.80
N TYR A 116 -8.90 -5.77 -6.21
CA TYR A 116 -9.78 -5.65 -5.06
C TYR A 116 -9.58 -6.83 -4.10
N ILE A 117 -10.00 -6.63 -2.85
CA ILE A 117 -10.05 -7.64 -1.81
C ILE A 117 -11.36 -7.47 -1.06
N CYS A 118 -12.11 -8.57 -0.93
CA CYS A 118 -13.24 -8.61 0.00
C CYS A 118 -12.72 -8.94 1.39
N TYR A 119 -13.30 -8.34 2.43
CA TYR A 119 -12.92 -8.64 3.80
C TYR A 119 -14.08 -8.59 4.78
N VAL A 120 -13.89 -9.26 5.92
CA VAL A 120 -14.75 -9.19 7.10
C VAL A 120 -13.91 -9.35 8.36
N GLY A 121 -14.23 -8.60 9.41
CA GLY A 121 -13.50 -8.60 10.68
C GLY A 121 -12.57 -7.41 10.88
N ASN A 122 -11.63 -7.55 11.81
CA ASN A 122 -10.84 -6.42 12.30
C ASN A 122 -9.69 -6.07 11.35
N GLN A 123 -9.88 -5.01 10.57
CA GLN A 123 -8.87 -4.53 9.62
C GLN A 123 -7.58 -4.04 10.29
N GLU A 124 -7.64 -3.64 11.57
CA GLU A 124 -6.45 -3.16 12.29
C GLU A 124 -5.37 -4.23 12.43
N LEU A 125 -5.75 -5.51 12.29
CA LEU A 125 -4.82 -6.63 12.26
C LEU A 125 -3.83 -6.55 11.11
N LEU A 126 -4.06 -5.72 10.09
CA LEU A 126 -3.12 -5.47 9.00
C LEU A 126 -2.03 -4.43 9.33
N TYR A 127 -2.22 -3.63 10.38
CA TYR A 127 -1.23 -2.65 10.81
C TYR A 127 -0.20 -3.30 11.75
N ASN A 128 1.05 -2.83 11.67
CA ASN A 128 2.16 -3.32 12.50
C ASN A 128 2.46 -4.83 12.39
N LEU A 129 2.18 -5.43 11.22
CA LEU A 129 2.54 -6.82 10.88
C LEU A 129 3.96 -6.95 10.35
N ASP A 130 4.95 -7.01 11.23
CA ASP A 130 6.34 -7.24 10.81
C ASP A 130 6.66 -8.72 10.58
N SER A 131 6.18 -9.59 11.47
CA SER A 131 6.40 -11.03 11.44
C SER A 131 5.08 -11.80 11.51
N THR A 132 4.93 -12.81 10.65
CA THR A 132 3.75 -13.69 10.63
C THR A 132 4.12 -15.17 10.67
N TYR A 133 3.19 -16.00 11.14
CA TYR A 133 3.30 -17.46 11.03
C TYR A 133 2.27 -17.96 10.02
N ILE A 134 2.75 -18.50 8.89
CA ILE A 134 1.88 -18.94 7.80
C ILE A 134 1.70 -20.45 7.86
N ILE A 135 0.44 -20.90 7.85
CA ILE A 135 0.06 -22.30 7.91
C ILE A 135 -1.18 -22.58 7.07
N SER A 136 -1.29 -23.78 6.51
CA SER A 136 -2.55 -24.24 5.91
C SER A 136 -3.57 -24.53 7.00
N ALA A 137 -4.80 -24.04 6.86
CA ALA A 137 -5.90 -24.35 7.80
C ALA A 137 -6.17 -25.87 7.88
N SER A 138 -5.86 -26.64 6.82
CA SER A 138 -5.97 -28.11 6.82
C SER A 138 -4.93 -28.81 7.71
N ASP A 139 -3.81 -28.15 8.02
CA ASP A 139 -2.70 -28.72 8.77
C ASP A 139 -2.59 -28.19 10.22
N VAL A 140 -3.48 -27.29 10.63
CA VAL A 140 -3.44 -26.65 11.97
C VAL A 140 -3.41 -27.64 13.14
N MET A 141 -4.08 -28.79 12.98
CA MET A 141 -4.10 -29.85 13.99
C MET A 141 -2.85 -30.75 13.95
N ARG A 142 -2.09 -30.72 12.85
CA ARG A 142 -0.89 -31.53 12.63
C ARG A 142 0.39 -30.80 13.00
N ILE A 143 0.37 -29.47 12.92
CA ILE A 143 1.51 -28.61 13.22
C ILE A 143 1.15 -27.83 14.49
N PRO A 144 1.60 -28.26 15.69
CA PRO A 144 1.27 -27.59 16.94
C PRO A 144 2.20 -26.38 17.14
N LEU A 145 2.06 -25.31 16.34
CA LEU A 145 2.94 -24.15 16.42
C LEU A 145 3.11 -23.62 17.86
N PRO A 146 2.07 -23.51 18.71
CA PRO A 146 2.21 -23.00 20.08
C PRO A 146 3.12 -23.84 20.98
N LYS A 147 3.41 -25.10 20.60
CA LYS A 147 4.38 -25.96 21.29
C LYS A 147 5.80 -25.80 20.76
N ILE A 148 5.95 -25.19 19.59
CA ILE A 148 7.20 -25.06 18.83
C ILE A 148 7.77 -23.64 18.96
N PHE A 149 6.90 -22.63 18.91
CA PHE A 149 7.25 -21.23 19.07
C PHE A 149 6.50 -20.66 20.28
N ASN A 150 7.22 -19.93 21.12
CA ASN A 150 6.61 -19.20 22.24
C ASN A 150 5.87 -17.95 21.71
N ASP A 151 4.79 -17.57 22.38
CA ASP A 151 4.07 -16.30 22.16
C ASP A 151 3.67 -16.03 20.70
N ILE A 152 3.11 -17.03 20.04
CA ILE A 152 2.61 -16.88 18.66
C ILE A 152 1.53 -15.80 18.62
N GLN A 153 1.82 -14.77 17.83
CA GLN A 153 0.89 -13.74 17.40
C GLN A 153 0.93 -13.65 15.87
N ASN A 154 -0.11 -13.07 15.27
CA ASN A 154 -0.16 -12.79 13.83
C ASN A 154 -0.10 -14.07 12.98
N THR A 155 -0.93 -15.05 13.34
CA THR A 155 -1.04 -16.28 12.55
C THR A 155 -1.84 -16.01 11.29
N VAL A 156 -1.32 -16.46 10.15
CA VAL A 156 -1.93 -16.33 8.83
C VAL A 156 -2.33 -17.71 8.33
N PHE A 157 -3.63 -17.92 8.20
CA PHE A 157 -4.18 -19.16 7.69
C PHE A 157 -4.50 -19.07 6.22
N ILE A 158 -4.00 -20.02 5.45
CA ILE A 158 -4.44 -20.23 4.06
C ILE A 158 -5.59 -21.21 4.08
N LEU A 159 -6.77 -20.76 3.64
CA LEU A 159 -8.01 -21.52 3.70
C LEU A 159 -8.57 -21.74 2.29
N ASP A 160 -8.34 -22.94 1.76
CA ASP A 160 -8.60 -23.28 0.36
C ASP A 160 -9.83 -24.18 0.13
N SER A 161 -10.40 -24.74 1.20
CA SER A 161 -11.43 -25.78 1.14
C SER A 161 -12.34 -25.78 2.37
N ILE A 162 -13.52 -26.39 2.22
CA ILE A 162 -14.51 -26.50 3.32
C ILE A 162 -13.96 -27.41 4.42
N GLN A 163 -13.24 -28.46 4.04
CA GLN A 163 -12.60 -29.38 4.99
C GLN A 163 -11.62 -28.62 5.89
N ALA A 164 -10.87 -27.66 5.35
CA ALA A 164 -9.96 -26.81 6.11
C ALA A 164 -10.69 -25.94 7.16
N VAL A 165 -11.89 -25.41 6.84
CA VAL A 165 -12.72 -24.65 7.78
C VAL A 165 -13.03 -25.48 9.03
N ASN A 166 -13.42 -26.73 8.85
CA ASN A 166 -13.78 -27.61 9.97
C ASN A 166 -12.57 -27.99 10.84
N GLN A 167 -11.36 -28.00 10.28
CA GLN A 167 -10.13 -28.23 11.07
C GLN A 167 -9.76 -26.98 11.87
N LEU A 168 -9.86 -25.80 11.24
CA LEU A 168 -9.61 -24.51 11.90
C LEU A 168 -10.53 -24.26 13.10
N GLY A 169 -11.81 -24.67 13.00
CA GLY A 169 -12.75 -24.55 14.13
C GLY A 169 -12.35 -25.35 15.37
N LYS A 170 -11.42 -26.31 15.26
CA LYS A 170 -10.94 -27.13 16.38
C LYS A 170 -9.66 -26.58 17.03
N SER A 171 -9.11 -25.47 16.52
CA SER A 171 -7.79 -24.97 16.90
C SER A 171 -7.86 -23.72 17.77
N GLU A 172 -8.30 -23.88 19.02
CA GLU A 172 -8.55 -22.76 19.97
C GLU A 172 -7.31 -21.90 20.25
N LEU A 173 -6.11 -22.48 20.18
CA LEU A 173 -4.85 -21.82 20.54
C LEU A 173 -4.33 -20.80 19.50
N TYR A 174 -4.99 -20.65 18.35
CA TYR A 174 -4.50 -19.84 17.24
C TYR A 174 -5.28 -18.55 16.98
N TRP A 175 -6.29 -18.27 17.80
CA TRP A 175 -7.18 -17.13 17.56
C TRP A 175 -6.60 -15.79 18.05
N ASN A 176 -5.41 -15.75 18.62
CA ASN A 176 -4.78 -14.49 19.00
C ASN A 176 -4.23 -13.75 17.76
N LYS A 177 -4.88 -12.65 17.34
CA LYS A 177 -4.56 -11.86 16.13
C LYS A 177 -4.38 -12.74 14.89
N CYS A 178 -5.51 -13.23 14.36
CA CYS A 178 -5.56 -14.18 13.26
C CYS A 178 -5.98 -13.51 11.95
N ILE A 179 -5.25 -13.78 10.87
CA ILE A 179 -5.63 -13.39 9.50
C ILE A 179 -5.89 -14.64 8.69
N ILE A 180 -7.03 -14.71 8.02
CA ILE A 180 -7.40 -15.82 7.15
C ILE A 180 -7.41 -15.31 5.72
N ILE A 181 -6.62 -15.92 4.83
CA ILE A 181 -6.65 -15.66 3.39
C ILE A 181 -7.35 -16.83 2.71
N SER A 182 -8.53 -16.57 2.15
CA SER A 182 -9.42 -17.63 1.70
C SER A 182 -9.74 -17.63 0.21
N SER A 183 -9.77 -18.82 -0.41
CA SER A 183 -10.41 -19.03 -1.71
C SER A 183 -11.93 -19.14 -1.63
N LEU A 184 -12.50 -19.33 -0.45
CA LEU A 184 -13.94 -19.48 -0.28
C LEU A 184 -14.60 -18.10 -0.19
N GLY A 185 -15.80 -17.98 -0.77
CA GLY A 185 -16.61 -16.77 -0.63
C GLY A 185 -16.93 -16.47 0.84
N LEU A 186 -16.74 -15.20 1.23
CA LEU A 186 -16.88 -14.77 2.62
C LEU A 186 -18.28 -15.02 3.20
N ALA A 187 -19.32 -14.90 2.38
CA ALA A 187 -20.70 -15.17 2.77
C ALA A 187 -20.94 -16.62 3.21
N LYS A 188 -20.10 -17.55 2.76
CA LYS A 188 -20.11 -18.95 3.22
C LYS A 188 -19.37 -19.08 4.55
N LEU A 189 -18.25 -18.39 4.72
CA LEU A 189 -17.42 -18.45 5.92
C LEU A 189 -18.11 -17.83 7.13
N ILE A 190 -18.77 -16.69 6.97
CA ILE A 190 -19.49 -16.03 8.07
C ILE A 190 -20.72 -16.81 8.56
N ARG A 191 -21.09 -17.93 7.92
CA ARG A 191 -22.14 -18.83 8.44
C ARG A 191 -21.64 -19.71 9.58
N TYR A 192 -20.34 -19.91 9.70
CA TYR A 192 -19.75 -20.73 10.76
C TYR A 192 -19.73 -19.94 12.08
N PRO A 193 -20.38 -20.44 13.15
CA PRO A 193 -20.48 -19.73 14.43
C PRO A 193 -19.12 -19.31 14.99
N PHE A 194 -18.14 -20.24 15.03
CA PHE A 194 -16.83 -19.95 15.57
C PHE A 194 -16.12 -18.80 14.83
N LEU A 195 -16.23 -18.70 13.50
CA LEU A 195 -15.65 -17.57 12.75
C LEU A 195 -16.35 -16.26 13.10
N ARG A 196 -17.68 -16.25 13.25
CA ARG A 196 -18.42 -15.06 13.67
C ARG A 196 -18.00 -14.60 15.06
N ASP A 197 -17.80 -15.53 15.98
CA ASP A 197 -17.40 -15.20 17.36
C ASP A 197 -16.01 -14.55 17.36
N GLN A 198 -15.08 -15.04 16.54
CA GLN A 198 -13.72 -14.47 16.43
C GLN A 198 -13.68 -13.15 15.66
N ILE A 199 -14.56 -12.97 14.68
CA ILE A 199 -14.76 -11.69 14.00
C ILE A 199 -15.29 -10.65 14.99
N LYS A 200 -16.32 -11.02 15.78
CA LYS A 200 -16.93 -10.13 16.78
C LYS A 200 -16.01 -9.77 17.93
N SER A 201 -15.12 -10.68 18.34
CA SER A 201 -14.13 -10.41 19.38
C SER A 201 -12.97 -9.52 18.90
N GLY A 202 -12.92 -9.16 17.61
CA GLY A 202 -11.86 -8.32 17.03
C GLY A 202 -10.55 -9.07 16.78
N ASN A 203 -10.55 -10.39 16.98
CA ASN A 203 -9.37 -11.25 16.90
C ASN A 203 -9.11 -11.81 15.50
N CYS A 204 -10.06 -11.68 14.59
CA CYS A 204 -9.97 -12.27 13.26
C CYS A 204 -10.24 -11.25 12.15
N LEU A 205 -9.44 -11.33 11.09
CA LEU A 205 -9.68 -10.72 9.80
C LEU A 205 -9.68 -11.80 8.73
N ILE A 206 -10.72 -11.86 7.92
CA ILE A 206 -10.78 -12.76 6.76
C ILE A 206 -10.68 -11.91 5.49
N LEU A 207 -9.67 -12.20 4.68
CA LEU A 207 -9.46 -11.63 3.35
C LEU A 207 -9.78 -12.67 2.29
N SER A 208 -10.46 -12.25 1.23
CA SER A 208 -10.65 -13.09 0.05
C SER A 208 -10.56 -12.25 -1.23
N PRO A 209 -9.76 -12.68 -2.21
CA PRO A 209 -9.85 -12.12 -3.56
C PRO A 209 -11.05 -12.70 -4.34
N ASN A 210 -11.81 -13.62 -3.74
CA ASN A 210 -12.97 -14.27 -4.33
C ASN A 210 -14.30 -13.72 -3.78
N THR A 211 -15.36 -14.08 -4.47
CA THR A 211 -16.68 -13.44 -4.37
C THR A 211 -17.68 -14.26 -3.56
N LEU A 212 -18.84 -13.67 -3.26
CA LEU A 212 -19.92 -14.15 -2.36
C LEU A 212 -20.31 -15.62 -2.56
N GLU A 213 -20.35 -16.09 -3.82
CA GLU A 213 -20.85 -17.42 -4.22
C GLU A 213 -19.81 -18.26 -5.00
N GLY A 214 -18.60 -17.74 -5.21
CA GLY A 214 -17.62 -18.33 -6.12
C GLY A 214 -17.14 -19.72 -5.70
N THR A 215 -17.44 -20.74 -6.53
CA THR A 215 -16.76 -22.04 -6.54
C THR A 215 -15.59 -22.09 -7.53
N ILE A 216 -15.49 -21.07 -8.39
CA ILE A 216 -14.46 -20.93 -9.44
C ILE A 216 -13.55 -19.81 -8.98
N SER A 217 -12.33 -20.16 -8.54
CA SER A 217 -11.36 -19.17 -8.12
C SER A 217 -10.73 -18.53 -9.34
N ASN A 218 -10.85 -17.21 -9.51
CA ASN A 218 -10.01 -16.46 -10.45
C ASN A 218 -8.53 -16.44 -10.00
N PHE A 219 -8.28 -16.85 -8.75
CA PHE A 219 -6.99 -16.78 -8.08
C PHE A 219 -6.58 -18.16 -7.56
N PRO A 220 -5.65 -18.87 -8.23
CA PRO A 220 -5.21 -20.21 -7.81
C PRO A 220 -4.71 -20.22 -6.35
N SER A 221 -4.65 -21.40 -5.71
CA SER A 221 -4.12 -21.55 -4.34
C SER A 221 -2.70 -20.95 -4.19
N LEU A 222 -1.90 -20.97 -5.26
CA LEU A 222 -0.61 -20.27 -5.38
C LEU A 222 -0.70 -18.76 -5.10
N TYR A 223 -1.77 -18.12 -5.55
CA TYR A 223 -2.00 -16.68 -5.35
C TYR A 223 -2.31 -16.36 -3.89
N LEU A 224 -3.06 -17.21 -3.19
CA LEU A 224 -3.31 -17.06 -1.75
C LEU A 224 -2.00 -17.16 -0.95
N CYS A 225 -1.13 -18.11 -1.31
CA CYS A 225 0.20 -18.23 -0.69
C CYS A 225 1.03 -16.95 -0.92
N SER A 226 0.95 -16.38 -2.13
CA SER A 226 1.64 -15.14 -2.47
C SER A 226 1.11 -13.95 -1.65
N MET A 227 -0.21 -13.85 -1.48
CA MET A 227 -0.83 -12.86 -0.60
C MET A 227 -0.41 -13.05 0.86
N ALA A 228 -0.38 -14.30 1.35
CA ALA A 228 0.02 -14.61 2.73
C ALA A 228 1.45 -14.17 3.05
N LEU A 229 2.36 -14.33 2.09
CA LEU A 229 3.71 -13.78 2.22
C LEU A 229 3.69 -12.25 2.20
N ALA A 230 2.96 -11.67 1.26
CA ALA A 230 3.01 -10.24 1.00
C ALA A 230 2.51 -9.34 2.15
N ILE A 231 1.70 -9.84 3.09
CA ILE A 231 1.16 -9.02 4.18
C ILE A 231 2.16 -8.66 5.29
N SER A 232 3.35 -9.28 5.34
CA SER A 232 4.38 -8.96 6.33
C SER A 232 5.78 -8.86 5.73
N SER A 233 6.73 -8.33 6.50
CA SER A 233 8.14 -8.20 6.06
C SER A 233 8.87 -9.53 6.17
N GLN A 234 8.49 -10.30 7.19
CA GLN A 234 9.05 -11.59 7.53
C GLN A 234 7.91 -12.57 7.81
N SER A 235 8.13 -13.84 7.48
CA SER A 235 7.18 -14.91 7.77
C SER A 235 7.89 -16.20 8.12
N VAL A 236 7.30 -17.01 8.99
CA VAL A 236 7.64 -18.42 9.15
C VAL A 236 6.56 -19.25 8.49
N VAL A 237 6.88 -19.92 7.39
CA VAL A 237 5.98 -20.84 6.70
C VAL A 237 6.18 -22.24 7.26
N SER A 238 5.10 -22.83 7.74
CA SER A 238 5.09 -24.18 8.32
C SER A 238 4.28 -25.12 7.44
N ILE A 239 4.92 -26.18 6.93
CA ILE A 239 4.36 -27.08 5.91
C ILE A 239 4.39 -28.51 6.44
N TYR A 240 3.24 -29.18 6.47
CA TYR A 240 3.19 -30.62 6.70
C TYR A 240 3.58 -31.33 5.41
N GLU A 241 4.63 -32.15 5.42
CA GLU A 241 5.23 -32.73 4.21
C GLU A 241 4.25 -33.56 3.36
N LYS A 242 3.23 -34.15 3.98
CA LYS A 242 2.20 -34.92 3.26
C LYS A 242 1.07 -34.06 2.68
N ASN A 243 1.06 -32.75 2.94
CA ASN A 243 0.21 -31.81 2.22
C ASN A 243 0.90 -31.40 0.91
N PHE A 244 0.87 -32.31 -0.06
CA PHE A 244 1.57 -32.16 -1.33
C PHE A 244 1.18 -30.90 -2.10
N GLN A 245 -0.09 -30.48 -2.04
CA GLN A 245 -0.55 -29.26 -2.72
C GLN A 245 0.07 -28.00 -2.11
N PHE A 246 0.07 -27.89 -0.78
CA PHE A 246 0.63 -26.74 -0.09
C PHE A 246 2.16 -26.66 -0.26
N LEU A 247 2.83 -27.81 -0.14
CA LEU A 247 4.26 -27.94 -0.42
C LEU A 247 4.59 -27.56 -1.87
N HIS A 248 3.78 -28.02 -2.83
CA HIS A 248 3.97 -27.70 -4.25
C HIS A 248 3.83 -26.20 -4.51
N ASN A 249 2.82 -25.54 -3.93
CA ASN A 249 2.62 -24.10 -4.09
C ASN A 249 3.82 -23.29 -3.59
N PHE A 250 4.33 -23.56 -2.39
CA PHE A 250 5.50 -22.85 -1.88
C PHE A 250 6.77 -23.18 -2.65
N THR A 251 6.94 -24.43 -3.10
CA THR A 251 8.04 -24.81 -3.98
C THR A 251 8.00 -24.01 -5.30
N GLN A 252 6.81 -23.84 -5.89
CA GLN A 252 6.64 -22.99 -7.08
C GLN A 252 6.97 -21.53 -6.81
N ILE A 253 6.56 -20.96 -5.67
CA ILE A 253 6.91 -19.59 -5.28
C ILE A 253 8.42 -19.45 -5.15
N PHE A 254 9.08 -20.32 -4.38
CA PHE A 254 10.52 -20.24 -4.12
C PHE A 254 11.37 -20.46 -5.37
N ASN A 255 10.86 -21.18 -6.37
CA ASN A 255 11.54 -21.41 -7.64
C ASN A 255 11.19 -20.39 -8.74
N ASN A 256 10.24 -19.49 -8.49
CA ASN A 256 9.84 -18.50 -9.50
C ASN A 256 10.83 -17.32 -9.50
N PRO A 257 11.41 -16.94 -10.66
CA PRO A 257 12.38 -15.84 -10.77
C PRO A 257 11.88 -14.50 -10.20
N TYR A 258 10.57 -14.23 -10.31
CA TYR A 258 9.95 -13.03 -9.73
C TYR A 258 10.14 -12.99 -8.21
N TYR A 259 9.96 -14.12 -7.52
CA TYR A 259 10.08 -14.19 -6.06
C TYR A 259 11.54 -14.41 -5.61
N GLN A 260 12.37 -15.13 -6.36
CA GLN A 260 13.79 -15.31 -6.03
C GLN A 260 14.56 -13.99 -5.93
N SER A 261 14.20 -13.01 -6.76
CA SER A 261 14.78 -11.66 -6.70
C SER A 261 14.23 -10.80 -5.56
N ARG A 262 13.21 -11.26 -4.84
CA ARG A 262 12.46 -10.50 -3.83
C ARG A 262 12.38 -11.15 -2.46
N LEU A 263 12.66 -12.45 -2.35
CA LEU A 263 12.55 -13.22 -1.12
C LEU A 263 13.89 -13.84 -0.78
N GLU A 264 14.32 -13.64 0.47
CA GLU A 264 15.31 -14.47 1.12
C GLU A 264 14.58 -15.63 1.79
N VAL A 265 14.93 -16.87 1.41
CA VAL A 265 14.28 -18.10 1.89
C VAL A 265 15.31 -18.93 2.64
N THR A 266 15.05 -19.21 3.91
CA THR A 266 15.92 -19.99 4.79
C THR A 266 15.15 -21.19 5.33
N LYS A 267 15.72 -22.39 5.25
CA LYS A 267 15.14 -23.56 5.91
C LYS A 267 15.54 -23.53 7.39
N ILE A 268 14.55 -23.60 8.29
CA ILE A 268 14.77 -23.58 9.73
C ILE A 268 14.96 -25.03 10.22
N PRO A 269 16.11 -25.40 10.82
CA PRO A 269 16.42 -26.78 11.19
C PRO A 269 15.75 -27.17 12.51
N ILE A 270 14.42 -27.26 12.54
CA ILE A 270 13.66 -27.76 13.69
C ILE A 270 13.40 -29.25 13.51
N ALA A 271 13.88 -30.06 14.45
CA ALA A 271 13.61 -31.50 14.48
C ALA A 271 12.10 -31.73 14.71
N SER A 272 11.39 -32.11 13.65
CA SER A 272 9.96 -32.33 13.68
C SER A 272 9.57 -33.41 12.67
N ASN A 273 8.71 -34.34 13.07
CA ASN A 273 8.30 -35.43 12.20
C ASN A 273 7.38 -34.90 11.08
N ASN A 274 7.86 -34.93 9.84
CA ASN A 274 7.13 -34.56 8.62
C ASN A 274 6.67 -33.08 8.58
N ILE A 275 7.39 -32.16 9.22
CA ILE A 275 7.08 -30.72 9.15
C ILE A 275 8.33 -29.97 8.67
N LEU A 276 8.12 -29.10 7.68
CA LEU A 276 9.13 -28.21 7.15
C LEU A 276 8.85 -26.78 7.60
N PHE A 277 9.89 -26.11 8.08
CA PHE A 277 9.84 -24.71 8.47
C PHE A 277 10.73 -23.89 7.55
N TYR A 278 10.17 -22.82 6.99
CA TYR A 278 10.90 -21.86 6.15
C TYR A 278 10.75 -20.46 6.72
N GLY A 279 11.87 -19.81 7.05
CA GLY A 279 11.92 -18.38 7.31
C GLY A 279 12.00 -17.63 5.99
N ILE A 280 11.05 -16.72 5.78
CA ILE A 280 10.93 -15.90 4.58
C ILE A 280 11.11 -14.45 4.97
N LYS A 281 11.90 -13.71 4.19
CA LYS A 281 12.09 -12.27 4.36
C LYS A 281 12.00 -11.58 3.02
N TYR A 282 11.17 -10.55 2.92
CA TYR A 282 11.17 -9.70 1.72
C TYR A 282 12.46 -8.89 1.67
N MET A 283 13.22 -9.10 0.60
CA MET A 283 14.37 -8.29 0.27
C MET A 283 13.86 -6.92 -0.19
N LYS A 284 14.30 -5.86 0.47
CA LYS A 284 14.07 -4.50 -0.03
C LYS A 284 14.63 -4.43 -1.45
N ASN A 285 13.80 -4.06 -2.44
CA ASN A 285 14.20 -4.03 -3.85
C ASN A 285 15.47 -3.19 -4.04
N ASN A 286 16.61 -3.85 -4.25
CA ASN A 286 17.82 -3.25 -4.78
C ASN A 286 17.69 -3.09 -6.31
N ASN A 287 16.73 -2.29 -6.78
CA ASN A 287 16.69 -1.89 -8.17
C ASN A 287 17.82 -0.88 -8.46
N LYS A 288 18.98 -1.40 -8.88
CA LYS A 288 20.01 -0.84 -9.78
C LYS A 288 20.49 0.62 -9.67
N PHE A 289 20.19 1.37 -8.62
CA PHE A 289 20.84 2.66 -8.33
C PHE A 289 21.48 2.77 -6.93
N ASN A 290 21.41 1.72 -6.11
CA ASN A 290 21.82 1.78 -4.69
C ASN A 290 23.19 1.14 -4.43
N ASN A 291 24.25 1.62 -5.07
CA ASN A 291 25.57 1.52 -4.44
C ASN A 291 25.87 2.88 -3.81
N GLN A 292 25.94 2.86 -2.48
CA GLN A 292 25.98 3.97 -1.52
C GLN A 292 24.60 4.37 -0.98
N LEU A 293 24.49 4.38 0.36
CA LEU A 293 23.33 4.75 1.20
C LEU A 293 22.40 3.59 1.62
N SER A 294 22.99 2.52 2.14
CA SER A 294 22.37 1.73 3.21
C SER A 294 22.42 2.52 4.53
N ASN A 295 21.55 3.52 4.69
CA ASN A 295 21.22 4.05 6.01
C ASN A 295 19.72 4.29 6.09
N SER A 296 19.04 3.55 6.97
CA SER A 296 17.64 3.70 7.36
C SER A 296 17.47 4.98 8.19
N GLY A 297 17.61 6.15 7.56
CA GLY A 297 17.37 7.43 8.21
C GLY A 297 15.88 7.78 8.27
N THR A 298 15.51 8.60 9.26
CA THR A 298 14.19 9.22 9.37
C THR A 298 14.30 10.68 8.97
N ILE A 299 13.39 11.13 8.09
CA ILE A 299 13.20 12.55 7.78
C ILE A 299 11.87 12.99 8.37
N TYR A 300 11.88 14.16 9.02
CA TYR A 300 10.67 14.81 9.49
C TYR A 300 10.16 15.79 8.43
N THR A 301 8.90 16.14 8.48
CA THR A 301 8.37 17.25 7.68
C THR A 301 7.48 18.13 8.52
N ILE A 302 7.39 19.41 8.16
CA ILE A 302 6.59 20.38 8.89
C ILE A 302 6.05 21.47 7.95
N GLY A 303 4.84 21.94 8.21
CA GLY A 303 4.27 23.11 7.56
C GLY A 303 4.30 24.30 8.49
N HIS A 304 4.76 25.47 8.02
CA HIS A 304 4.76 26.65 8.89
C HIS A 304 3.36 27.23 9.10
N SER A 305 2.44 27.02 8.15
CA SER A 305 1.05 27.46 8.25
C SER A 305 0.94 28.94 8.67
N ASN A 306 -0.02 29.24 9.53
CA ASN A 306 -0.16 30.50 10.26
C ASN A 306 0.41 30.43 11.71
N HIS A 307 1.34 29.51 12.00
CA HIS A 307 1.94 29.43 13.33
C HIS A 307 2.69 30.73 13.68
N THR A 308 2.74 31.05 14.97
CA THR A 308 3.73 32.02 15.45
C THR A 308 5.11 31.39 15.37
N ILE A 309 6.16 32.23 15.32
CA ILE A 309 7.54 31.71 15.24
C ILE A 309 7.89 30.90 16.50
N GLU A 310 7.40 31.30 17.68
CA GLU A 310 7.62 30.61 18.94
C GLU A 310 7.02 29.20 18.90
N LYS A 311 5.75 29.09 18.48
CA LYS A 311 5.07 27.79 18.37
C LYS A 311 5.77 26.88 17.37
N PHE A 312 6.21 27.43 16.24
CA PHE A 312 6.94 26.66 15.23
C PHE A 312 8.26 26.13 15.76
N LEU A 313 9.03 26.95 16.47
CA LEU A 313 10.27 26.53 17.13
C LEU A 313 10.02 25.47 18.21
N GLU A 314 8.95 25.60 19.01
CA GLU A 314 8.55 24.57 19.98
C GLU A 314 8.28 23.21 19.31
N LEU A 315 7.59 23.20 18.17
CA LEU A 315 7.30 21.99 17.40
C LEU A 315 8.60 21.32 16.92
N LEU A 316 9.56 22.10 16.44
CA LEU A 316 10.88 21.59 16.02
C LEU A 316 11.68 21.05 17.22
N GLN A 317 11.69 21.77 18.34
CA GLN A 317 12.41 21.38 19.54
C GLN A 317 11.82 20.13 20.21
N LYS A 318 10.48 19.99 20.24
CA LYS A 318 9.78 18.80 20.76
C LYS A 318 10.30 17.52 20.11
N HIS A 319 10.64 17.58 18.83
CA HIS A 319 11.13 16.44 18.04
C HIS A 319 12.66 16.43 17.87
N TYR A 320 13.36 17.34 18.53
CA TYR A 320 14.82 17.50 18.52
C TYR A 320 15.38 17.71 17.11
N ILE A 321 14.67 18.46 16.26
CA ILE A 321 15.13 18.78 14.91
C ILE A 321 16.40 19.64 15.00
N GLN A 322 17.45 19.20 14.30
CA GLN A 322 18.75 19.87 14.24
C GLN A 322 18.98 20.61 12.93
N VAL A 323 18.30 20.21 11.86
CA VAL A 323 18.39 20.86 10.54
C VAL A 323 16.98 21.06 9.99
N LEU A 324 16.63 22.30 9.67
CA LEU A 324 15.43 22.63 8.90
C LEU A 324 15.80 22.91 7.45
N VAL A 325 15.22 22.13 6.54
CA VAL A 325 15.40 22.26 5.10
C VAL A 325 14.18 22.92 4.48
N ASP A 326 14.33 24.15 4.02
CA ASP A 326 13.26 24.89 3.35
C ASP A 326 13.19 24.53 1.86
N VAL A 327 12.06 23.93 1.46
CA VAL A 327 11.77 23.56 0.07
C VAL A 327 10.75 24.49 -0.58
N ARG A 328 10.45 25.66 -0.01
CA ARG A 328 9.60 26.67 -0.67
C ARG A 328 10.36 27.30 -1.83
N SER A 329 9.76 27.34 -3.03
CA SER A 329 10.40 28.00 -4.18
C SER A 329 10.64 29.50 -3.98
N VAL A 330 9.77 30.13 -3.18
CA VAL A 330 9.88 31.55 -2.82
C VAL A 330 9.67 31.66 -1.31
N PRO A 331 10.74 31.64 -0.51
CA PRO A 331 10.67 31.66 0.95
C PRO A 331 10.52 33.09 1.50
N ASN A 332 9.71 33.93 0.85
CA ASN A 332 9.42 35.31 1.25
C ASN A 332 7.93 35.60 1.02
N SER A 333 7.26 36.13 2.04
CA SER A 333 5.83 36.43 2.04
C SER A 333 5.53 37.65 2.91
N SER A 334 4.74 38.58 2.41
CA SER A 334 4.20 39.69 3.22
C SER A 334 3.16 39.24 4.24
N TYR A 335 2.52 38.08 4.03
CA TYR A 335 1.49 37.53 4.91
C TYR A 335 2.06 36.80 6.13
N SER A 336 3.28 36.26 6.00
CA SER A 336 3.95 35.54 7.09
C SER A 336 5.43 35.95 7.17
N PRO A 337 5.71 37.23 7.48
CA PRO A 337 7.05 37.79 7.45
C PRO A 337 8.00 37.09 8.43
N GLN A 338 7.49 36.49 9.52
CA GLN A 338 8.28 35.70 10.47
C GLN A 338 8.89 34.43 9.85
N PHE A 339 8.34 33.95 8.73
CA PHE A 339 8.87 32.81 7.98
C PHE A 339 9.59 33.24 6.71
N ASN A 340 9.90 34.52 6.54
CA ASN A 340 10.82 34.96 5.50
C ASN A 340 12.21 34.37 5.75
N LYS A 341 12.98 34.17 4.68
CA LYS A 341 14.21 33.40 4.73
C LYS A 341 15.21 33.89 5.78
N ASP A 342 15.42 35.19 5.90
CA ASP A 342 16.45 35.76 6.77
C ASP A 342 15.98 35.79 8.23
N GLU A 343 14.72 36.15 8.46
CA GLU A 343 14.06 36.15 9.76
C GLU A 343 13.97 34.74 10.36
N LEU A 344 13.54 33.76 9.55
CA LEU A 344 13.48 32.36 9.97
C LEU A 344 14.87 31.80 10.27
N LYS A 345 15.87 32.14 9.44
CA LYS A 345 17.26 31.72 9.68
C LYS A 345 17.79 32.26 11.01
N TYR A 346 17.51 33.53 11.32
CA TYR A 346 17.89 34.14 12.59
C TYR A 346 17.22 33.45 13.78
N ALA A 347 15.91 33.24 13.72
CA ALA A 347 15.14 32.59 14.79
C ALA A 347 15.58 31.14 15.05
N LEU A 348 15.93 30.38 14.00
CA LEU A 348 16.46 29.02 14.12
C LEU A 348 17.86 29.00 14.74
N GLN A 349 18.70 29.99 14.41
CA GLN A 349 20.05 30.10 14.96
C GLN A 349 20.05 30.27 16.48
N GLU A 350 19.09 31.02 17.05
CA GLU A 350 18.92 31.14 18.50
C GLU A 350 18.56 29.81 19.19
N LYS A 351 18.02 28.85 18.44
CA LYS A 351 17.68 27.51 18.93
C LYS A 351 18.67 26.42 18.50
N GLU A 352 19.82 26.83 17.96
CA GLU A 352 20.86 25.94 17.44
C GLU A 352 20.37 24.98 16.33
N ILE A 353 19.35 25.39 15.58
CA ILE A 353 18.82 24.63 14.44
C ILE A 353 19.45 25.18 13.15
N GLU A 354 20.13 24.31 12.40
CA GLU A 354 20.75 24.67 11.13
C GLU A 354 19.68 24.91 10.06
N TYR A 355 19.76 26.04 9.35
CA TYR A 355 18.86 26.35 8.24
C TYR A 355 19.53 26.07 6.89
N LYS A 356 18.89 25.22 6.07
CA LYS A 356 19.34 24.93 4.70
C LYS A 356 18.22 25.21 3.70
N TYR A 357 18.54 25.85 2.58
CA TYR A 357 17.56 26.19 1.54
C TYR A 357 17.75 25.29 0.31
N LEU A 358 16.72 24.51 -0.03
CA LEU A 358 16.67 23.64 -1.23
C LEU A 358 15.47 23.94 -2.15
N GLY A 359 14.81 25.09 -1.97
CA GLY A 359 13.65 25.48 -2.78
C GLY A 359 13.90 25.65 -4.29
N LEU A 360 15.16 25.80 -4.71
CA LEU A 360 15.53 25.80 -6.15
C LEU A 360 15.46 24.40 -6.77
N ASN A 361 15.73 23.37 -5.97
CA ASN A 361 15.83 21.98 -6.42
C ASN A 361 14.54 21.21 -6.16
N LEU A 362 13.92 21.44 -4.99
CA LEU A 362 12.77 20.66 -4.49
C LEU A 362 11.50 21.50 -4.36
N GLY A 363 11.49 22.68 -4.96
CA GLY A 363 10.41 23.63 -4.83
C GLY A 363 9.16 23.30 -5.63
N GLY A 364 8.00 23.71 -5.10
CA GLY A 364 6.69 23.57 -5.73
C GLY A 364 6.44 24.44 -6.97
N ARG A 365 7.45 25.18 -7.46
CA ARG A 365 7.38 26.00 -8.69
C ARG A 365 8.60 25.75 -9.57
N PRO A 366 8.65 24.63 -10.32
CA PRO A 366 9.78 24.30 -11.17
C PRO A 366 9.93 25.32 -12.31
N THR A 367 11.18 25.56 -12.69
CA THR A 367 11.54 26.43 -13.83
C THR A 367 11.18 25.78 -15.17
N ASN A 368 11.35 24.46 -15.29
CA ASN A 368 10.95 23.69 -16.46
C ASN A 368 9.42 23.53 -16.52
N LYS A 369 8.74 24.31 -17.35
CA LYS A 369 7.28 24.22 -17.51
C LYS A 369 6.80 22.90 -18.10
N LYS A 370 7.67 22.07 -18.69
CA LYS A 370 7.29 20.75 -19.23
C LYS A 370 6.95 19.73 -18.15
N VAL A 371 7.38 19.96 -16.91
CA VAL A 371 7.00 19.11 -15.78
C VAL A 371 5.65 19.52 -15.18
N LEU A 372 4.95 20.48 -15.78
CA LEU A 372 3.63 20.91 -15.35
C LEU A 372 2.55 20.34 -16.28
N ASN A 373 1.38 20.03 -15.74
CA ASN A 373 0.20 19.71 -16.52
C ASN A 373 -0.45 21.01 -17.09
N SER A 374 -1.55 20.85 -17.82
CA SER A 374 -2.31 21.97 -18.40
C SER A 374 -2.88 22.95 -17.36
N GLU A 375 -3.00 22.53 -16.11
CA GLU A 375 -3.47 23.35 -14.98
C GLU A 375 -2.31 24.04 -14.23
N GLY A 376 -1.07 23.84 -14.67
CA GLY A 376 0.11 24.38 -14.01
C GLY A 376 0.54 23.62 -12.75
N LYS A 377 -0.03 22.43 -12.48
CA LYS A 377 0.35 21.54 -11.37
C LYS A 377 1.53 20.65 -11.77
N ILE A 378 2.38 20.30 -10.81
CA ILE A 378 3.56 19.48 -11.06
C ILE A 378 3.17 18.02 -11.34
N ILE A 379 3.71 17.49 -12.43
CA ILE A 379 3.68 16.06 -12.79
C ILE A 379 4.88 15.39 -12.14
N ARG A 380 4.63 14.61 -11.09
CA ARG A 380 5.66 13.99 -10.24
C ARG A 380 6.68 13.17 -11.04
N GLU A 381 6.22 12.35 -11.99
CA GLU A 381 7.11 11.46 -12.76
C GLU A 381 8.05 12.22 -13.72
N LEU A 382 7.73 13.48 -14.02
CA LEU A 382 8.56 14.34 -14.85
C LEU A 382 9.57 15.11 -14.01
N ILE A 383 9.14 15.68 -12.88
CA ILE A 383 10.06 16.41 -11.99
C ILE A 383 11.09 15.48 -11.34
N GLU A 384 10.72 14.23 -11.03
CA GLU A 384 11.64 13.23 -10.47
C GLU A 384 12.79 12.83 -11.42
N LYS A 385 12.64 13.13 -12.72
CA LYS A 385 13.65 12.89 -13.74
C LYS A 385 14.58 14.09 -13.96
N GLU A 386 14.26 15.25 -13.39
CA GLU A 386 15.11 16.43 -13.54
C GLU A 386 16.37 16.30 -12.69
N ASP A 387 17.54 16.55 -13.29
CA ASP A 387 18.83 16.50 -12.59
C ASP A 387 18.87 17.41 -11.36
N SER A 388 18.22 18.58 -11.45
CA SER A 388 18.13 19.54 -10.34
C SER A 388 17.38 18.96 -9.14
N TYR A 389 16.29 18.24 -9.39
CA TYR A 389 15.50 17.57 -8.37
C TYR A 389 16.27 16.40 -7.75
N GLN A 390 16.89 15.55 -8.58
CA GLN A 390 17.67 14.40 -8.11
C GLN A 390 18.82 14.84 -7.19
N LYS A 391 19.55 15.92 -7.56
CA LYS A 391 20.57 16.53 -6.69
C LYS A 391 20.00 17.00 -5.36
N GLY A 392 18.81 17.61 -5.35
CA GLY A 392 18.15 18.04 -4.11
C GLY A 392 17.82 16.87 -3.19
N ILE A 393 17.38 15.74 -3.76
CA ILE A 393 17.11 14.51 -3.00
C ILE A 393 18.41 13.90 -2.47
N GLU A 394 19.47 13.83 -3.27
CA GLU A 394 20.78 13.35 -2.82
C GLU A 394 21.33 14.21 -1.67
N GLU A 395 21.16 15.53 -1.72
CA GLU A 395 21.53 16.42 -0.63
C GLU A 395 20.74 16.17 0.64
N LEU A 396 19.43 15.90 0.55
CA LEU A 396 18.61 15.51 1.71
C LEU A 396 19.10 14.20 2.32
N LEU A 397 19.38 13.21 1.48
CA LEU A 397 19.88 11.90 1.93
C LEU A 397 21.25 12.02 2.59
N ALA A 398 22.13 12.88 2.09
CA ALA A 398 23.43 13.14 2.71
C ALA A 398 23.32 13.75 4.11
N LEU A 399 22.28 14.55 4.39
CA LEU A 399 22.08 15.17 5.70
C LEU A 399 21.70 14.13 6.78
N ILE A 400 20.85 13.16 6.43
CA ILE A 400 20.41 12.12 7.39
C ILE A 400 21.45 11.04 7.65
N VAL A 401 22.45 10.89 6.77
CA VAL A 401 23.54 9.92 6.96
C VAL A 401 24.46 10.32 8.11
N ASN A 402 24.49 11.60 8.48
CA ASN A 402 25.28 12.13 9.58
C ASN A 402 24.55 12.11 10.95
N ASP A 403 23.54 11.25 11.10
CA ASP A 403 22.71 11.09 12.32
C ASP A 403 22.04 12.39 12.81
N LYS A 404 21.93 13.39 11.94
CA LYS A 404 21.20 14.62 12.22
C LYS A 404 19.69 14.39 12.06
N LYS A 405 18.88 14.90 12.98
CA LYS A 405 17.42 14.97 12.79
C LYS A 405 17.06 16.13 11.85
N VAL A 406 16.63 15.77 10.64
CA VAL A 406 16.32 16.72 9.57
C VAL A 406 14.80 16.86 9.43
N ALA A 407 14.28 18.08 9.38
CA ALA A 407 12.91 18.36 8.99
C ALA A 407 12.84 19.14 7.66
N ILE A 408 11.96 18.73 6.75
CA ILE A 408 11.68 19.44 5.49
C ILE A 408 10.46 20.35 5.67
N MET A 409 10.56 21.61 5.26
CA MET A 409 9.53 22.62 5.47
C MET A 409 8.87 23.11 4.17
N CYS A 410 7.55 23.29 4.20
CA CYS A 410 6.81 24.13 3.24
C CYS A 410 5.76 25.00 3.96
N SER A 411 4.90 25.68 3.18
CA SER A 411 3.94 26.66 3.72
C SER A 411 2.70 26.00 4.31
N GLU A 412 2.21 24.93 3.71
CA GLU A 412 1.00 24.23 4.09
C GLU A 412 1.24 23.32 5.30
N GLU A 413 0.33 23.37 6.29
CA GLU A 413 0.33 22.49 7.46
C GLU A 413 0.17 21.03 7.02
N ASP A 414 -0.94 20.73 6.34
CA ASP A 414 -1.29 19.37 5.96
C ASP A 414 -0.44 18.86 4.79
N PRO A 415 0.33 17.77 4.96
CA PRO A 415 1.13 17.18 3.90
C PRO A 415 0.32 16.65 2.70
N HIS A 416 -0.98 16.37 2.84
CA HIS A 416 -1.82 15.93 1.72
C HIS A 416 -2.05 17.03 0.67
N HIS A 417 -1.90 18.29 1.09
CA HIS A 417 -2.29 19.45 0.29
C HIS A 417 -1.08 20.23 -0.25
N CYS A 418 0.11 19.63 -0.25
CA CYS A 418 1.34 20.36 -0.59
C CYS A 418 2.34 19.57 -1.43
N HIS A 419 3.24 20.30 -2.10
CA HIS A 419 4.30 19.67 -2.92
C HIS A 419 5.30 18.90 -2.06
N ARG A 420 5.55 19.33 -0.83
CA ARG A 420 6.41 18.63 0.14
C ARG A 420 5.92 17.20 0.35
N GLY A 421 4.63 17.02 0.59
CA GLY A 421 4.05 15.69 0.79
C GLY A 421 3.92 14.89 -0.51
N TYR A 422 3.33 15.46 -1.56
CA TYR A 422 3.10 14.70 -2.79
C TYR A 422 4.38 14.34 -3.55
N ILE A 423 5.39 15.22 -3.56
CA ILE A 423 6.57 15.07 -4.41
C ILE A 423 7.74 14.56 -3.57
N VAL A 424 8.17 15.35 -2.58
CA VAL A 424 9.42 15.10 -1.85
C VAL A 424 9.27 13.90 -0.90
N THR A 425 8.21 13.86 -0.07
CA THR A 425 7.95 12.73 0.84
C THR A 425 7.83 11.42 0.07
N ASN A 426 7.09 11.39 -1.04
CA ASN A 426 6.94 10.16 -1.82
C ASN A 426 8.27 9.66 -2.41
N THR A 427 9.10 10.54 -2.97
CA THR A 427 10.42 10.14 -3.47
C THR A 427 11.30 9.57 -2.34
N LEU A 428 11.24 10.15 -1.14
CA LEU A 428 11.99 9.67 0.03
C LEU A 428 11.51 8.30 0.51
N LEU A 429 10.20 8.10 0.61
CA LEU A 429 9.59 6.82 0.97
C LEU A 429 9.92 5.71 -0.03
N GLU A 430 9.88 6.01 -1.33
CA GLU A 430 10.27 5.07 -2.39
C GLU A 430 11.77 4.71 -2.34
N LYS A 431 12.60 5.63 -1.83
CA LYS A 431 14.02 5.38 -1.54
C LYS A 431 14.24 4.69 -0.19
N GLY A 432 13.17 4.33 0.52
CA GLY A 432 13.22 3.58 1.78
C GLY A 432 13.57 4.40 3.01
N VAL A 433 13.47 5.74 2.92
CA VAL A 433 13.60 6.66 4.06
C VAL A 433 12.26 6.73 4.78
N GLN A 434 12.26 6.62 6.11
CA GLN A 434 11.04 6.83 6.89
C GLN A 434 10.71 8.32 6.92
N VAL A 435 9.46 8.70 6.68
CA VAL A 435 9.02 10.10 6.72
C VAL A 435 7.95 10.27 7.80
N LEU A 436 8.20 11.16 8.76
CA LEU A 436 7.25 11.50 9.83
C LEU A 436 6.80 12.96 9.70
N HIS A 437 5.50 13.21 9.76
CA HIS A 437 4.92 14.53 9.62
C HIS A 437 4.65 15.14 11.00
N ILE A 438 5.33 16.25 11.32
CA ILE A 438 5.06 17.06 12.51
C ILE A 438 3.82 17.92 12.21
N ARG A 439 2.73 17.64 12.93
CA ARG A 439 1.46 18.38 12.80
C ARG A 439 1.41 19.57 13.75
N GLY A 440 0.44 20.47 13.54
CA GLY A 440 0.30 21.70 14.32
C GLY A 440 0.04 21.50 15.83
N ASP A 441 -0.49 20.34 16.22
CA ASP A 441 -0.64 19.89 17.62
C ASP A 441 0.64 19.30 18.21
N GLY A 442 1.65 19.04 17.37
CA GLY A 442 2.94 18.46 17.72
C GLY A 442 2.96 16.94 17.71
N GLU A 443 1.92 16.26 17.25
CA GLU A 443 1.94 14.82 17.01
C GLU A 443 2.75 14.46 15.75
N LEU A 444 3.24 13.22 15.71
CA LEU A 444 3.92 12.65 14.56
C LEU A 444 2.98 11.70 13.84
N ASN A 445 2.76 11.94 12.56
CA ASN A 445 1.99 11.05 11.71
C ASN A 445 2.87 10.43 10.63
N ASP A 446 2.74 9.12 10.45
CA ASP A 446 3.23 8.42 9.26
C ASP A 446 2.03 8.18 8.35
N PHE A 447 1.98 8.89 7.22
CA PHE A 447 0.91 8.76 6.24
C PHE A 447 1.27 7.85 5.07
N GLY A 448 2.51 7.33 5.01
CA GLY A 448 2.99 6.63 3.83
C GLY A 448 2.96 7.50 2.57
N LEU A 449 2.76 6.87 1.40
CA LEU A 449 2.71 7.60 0.13
C LEU A 449 1.44 8.47 0.05
N LEU A 450 1.63 9.74 -0.30
CA LEU A 450 0.60 10.76 -0.37
C LEU A 450 0.10 10.96 -1.81
N ASN A 451 -1.21 11.10 -1.99
CA ASN A 451 -1.80 11.35 -3.31
C ASN A 451 -1.65 12.81 -3.75
N SER A 452 -1.99 13.11 -5.01
CA SER A 452 -1.93 14.48 -5.53
C SER A 452 -2.90 15.37 -4.74
N PRO A 453 -2.54 16.64 -4.45
CA PRO A 453 -3.45 17.60 -3.82
C PRO A 453 -4.76 17.84 -4.61
N SER A 454 -4.82 17.38 -5.88
CA SER A 454 -6.01 17.43 -6.73
C SER A 454 -7.04 16.34 -6.45
N ASP A 455 -6.69 15.29 -5.72
CA ASP A 455 -7.54 14.09 -5.58
C ASP A 455 -8.52 14.20 -4.41
N GLN A 456 -8.58 15.36 -3.75
CA GLN A 456 -9.50 15.66 -2.65
C GLN A 456 -10.14 17.06 -2.82
N MET A 457 -11.03 17.20 -3.78
CA MET A 457 -12.09 18.22 -3.70
C MET A 457 -13.41 17.52 -3.38
N GLU A 458 -13.73 17.44 -2.08
CA GLU A 458 -15.13 17.38 -1.68
C GLU A 458 -15.78 18.77 -1.84
N ILE A 459 -17.01 18.71 -2.30
CA ILE A 459 -17.91 19.80 -2.68
C ILE A 459 -18.18 20.73 -1.49
N PRO A 460 -18.12 22.07 -1.63
CA PRO A 460 -18.89 22.96 -0.77
C PRO A 460 -20.32 23.08 -1.31
N LEU A 461 -21.27 22.83 -0.40
CA LEU A 461 -22.74 22.84 -0.50
C LEU A 461 -23.37 23.70 -1.60
#